data_AF-H8X8C0-F1
#
_entry.id   AF-H8X8C0-F1
#
_cell.length_a   1.000
_cell.length_b   1.000
_cell.length_c   1.000
_cell.angle_alpha   90.00
_cell.angle_beta   90.00
_cell.angle_gamma   90.00
#
_symmetry.space_group_name_H-M   'P 1'
#
loop_
_entity.id
_entity.type
_entity.pdbx_description
1 polymer ?
#
loop_
_entity_poly.entity_id
_entity_poly.type
_entity_poly.pdbx_seq_one_letter_code
_entity_poly.pdbx_strand_id
1 'polypeptide(L)'
;MSINQRSKRAIPSTLNTPTAVNVNAVSSISQAQAEQLLTQFIDASEHNRNPLNLKDQDQKTGFSSNSETIAVASQLKRIQRSLRGLPPLSTSEAPETMNNGEEAKQ
;
A
#
# COMPACT_ATOMS: atom_id res chain seq x y z
N MET A 1 -20.69 -23.94 8.74
CA MET A 1 -19.63 -24.10 7.71
C MET A 1 -19.14 -22.70 7.34
N SER A 2 -17.97 -22.29 7.80
CA SER A 2 -17.41 -20.96 7.49
C SER A 2 -16.69 -21.02 6.15
N ILE A 3 -17.18 -20.26 5.17
CA ILE A 3 -16.52 -20.06 3.87
C ILE A 3 -15.39 -19.05 4.07
N ASN A 4 -14.15 -19.53 4.12
CA ASN A 4 -12.96 -18.70 4.05
C ASN A 4 -12.93 -17.96 2.71
N GLN A 5 -13.40 -16.71 2.68
CA GLN A 5 -13.26 -15.81 1.54
C GLN A 5 -11.80 -15.37 1.43
N ARG A 6 -10.96 -16.20 0.81
CA ARG A 6 -9.60 -15.82 0.45
C ARG A 6 -9.67 -14.83 -0.71
N SER A 7 -9.07 -13.65 -0.57
CA SER A 7 -8.95 -12.69 -1.67
C SER A 7 -8.40 -13.40 -2.92
N LYS A 8 -9.18 -13.37 -4.00
CA LYS A 8 -8.81 -14.00 -5.26
C LYS A 8 -7.66 -13.20 -5.86
N ARG A 9 -6.56 -13.87 -6.19
CA ARG A 9 -5.44 -13.22 -6.91
C ARG A 9 -5.94 -12.72 -8.26
N ALA A 10 -5.57 -11.50 -8.63
CA ALA A 10 -5.87 -10.95 -9.95
C ALA A 10 -5.22 -11.85 -11.02
N ILE A 11 -6.02 -12.29 -12.00
CA ILE A 11 -5.51 -13.07 -13.14
C ILE A 11 -4.84 -12.07 -14.10
N PRO A 12 -3.59 -12.32 -14.52
CA PRO A 12 -2.93 -11.49 -15.52
C PRO A 12 -3.74 -11.44 -16.83
N SER A 13 -3.85 -10.24 -17.39
CA SER A 13 -4.61 -9.94 -18.60
C SER A 13 -3.98 -8.77 -19.33
N THR A 14 -4.38 -8.53 -20.58
CA THR A 14 -3.93 -7.38 -21.36
C THR A 14 -4.35 -6.03 -20.77
N LEU A 15 -5.32 -6.01 -19.85
CA LEU A 15 -5.78 -4.78 -19.19
C LEU A 15 -4.95 -4.41 -17.95
N ASN A 16 -4.40 -5.40 -17.23
CA ASN A 16 -3.72 -5.20 -15.95
C ASN A 16 -2.22 -5.57 -15.98
N THR A 17 -1.73 -6.13 -17.08
CA THR A 17 -0.35 -6.58 -17.22
C THR A 17 0.22 -6.09 -18.55
N PRO A 18 1.38 -5.40 -18.55
CA PRO A 18 2.02 -4.97 -19.79
C PRO A 18 2.46 -6.19 -20.62
N THR A 19 2.31 -6.12 -21.95
CA THR A 19 2.70 -7.19 -22.88
C THR A 19 4.22 -7.42 -22.91
N ALA A 20 5.01 -6.35 -22.78
CA ALA A 20 6.46 -6.41 -22.70
C ALA A 20 7.00 -5.27 -21.82
N VAL A 21 8.11 -5.53 -21.12
CA VAL A 21 8.84 -4.51 -20.33
C VAL A 21 10.30 -4.56 -20.75
N ASN A 22 10.80 -3.45 -21.29
CA ASN A 22 12.20 -3.30 -21.70
C ASN A 22 12.91 -2.33 -20.75
N VAL A 23 14.02 -2.77 -20.17
CA VAL A 23 14.85 -1.94 -19.30
C VAL A 23 15.94 -1.28 -20.13
N ASN A 24 15.88 0.05 -20.28
CA ASN A 24 16.82 0.80 -21.11
C ASN A 24 18.09 1.22 -20.34
N ALA A 25 17.96 1.52 -19.05
CA ALA A 25 19.05 1.97 -18.20
C ALA A 25 18.76 1.64 -16.73
N VAL A 26 19.81 1.43 -15.95
CA VAL A 26 19.75 1.22 -14.50
C VAL A 26 20.85 2.05 -13.85
N SER A 27 20.49 2.80 -12.82
CA SER A 27 21.43 3.61 -12.03
C SER A 27 21.11 3.49 -10.55
N SER A 28 22.15 3.44 -9.71
CA SER A 28 21.99 3.53 -8.26
C SER A 28 21.59 4.94 -7.83
N ILE A 29 20.72 5.03 -6.83
CA ILE A 29 20.33 6.30 -6.19
C ILE A 29 20.85 6.34 -4.76
N SER A 30 21.04 7.54 -4.22
CA SER A 30 21.44 7.71 -2.82
C SER A 30 20.27 7.41 -1.87
N GLN A 31 20.59 7.12 -0.61
CA GLN A 31 19.59 6.90 0.44
C GLN A 31 18.66 8.12 0.61
N ALA A 32 19.21 9.35 0.52
CA ALA A 32 18.44 10.58 0.60
C ALA A 32 17.47 10.72 -0.59
N GLN A 33 17.92 10.41 -1.81
CA GLN A 33 17.06 10.43 -2.99
C GLN A 33 15.95 9.38 -2.92
N ALA A 34 16.27 8.17 -2.45
CA ALA A 34 15.30 7.11 -2.27
C ALA A 34 14.21 7.51 -1.25
N GLU A 35 14.61 8.16 -0.15
CA GLU A 35 13.70 8.67 0.87
C GLU A 35 12.78 9.77 0.32
N GLN A 36 13.31 10.70 -0.47
CA GLN A 36 12.53 11.75 -1.13
C GLN A 36 11.50 11.19 -2.12
N LEU A 37 11.92 10.24 -2.96
CA LEU A 37 11.03 9.59 -3.93
C LEU A 37 9.90 8.82 -3.23
N LEU A 38 10.20 8.09 -2.15
CA LEU A 38 9.18 7.40 -1.36
C LEU A 38 8.22 8.38 -0.70
N THR A 39 8.72 9.50 -0.17
CA THR A 39 7.88 10.55 0.42
C THR A 39 6.90 11.11 -0.62
N GLN A 40 7.41 11.53 -1.77
CA GLN A 40 6.59 12.06 -2.87
C GLN A 40 5.53 11.05 -3.34
N PHE A 41 5.92 9.79 -3.48
CA PHE A 41 5.01 8.74 -3.93
C PHE A 41 3.91 8.43 -2.90
N ILE A 42 4.26 8.36 -1.61
CA ILE A 42 3.29 8.12 -0.52
C ILE A 42 2.33 9.31 -0.42
N ASP A 43 2.82 10.54 -0.46
CA ASP A 43 1.99 11.74 -0.38
C ASP A 43 0.99 11.83 -1.54
N ALA A 44 1.45 11.52 -2.76
CA ALA A 44 0.60 11.40 -3.93
C ALA A 44 -0.43 10.27 -3.79
N SER A 45 -0.03 9.12 -3.23
CA SER A 45 -0.93 7.99 -2.99
C SER A 45 -2.02 8.34 -1.98
N GLU A 46 -1.69 9.00 -0.87
CA GLU A 46 -2.70 9.43 0.13
C GLU A 46 -3.61 10.53 -0.42
N HIS A 47 -3.07 11.44 -1.25
CA HIS A 47 -3.86 12.44 -1.96
C HIS A 47 -4.90 11.80 -2.90
N ASN A 48 -4.50 10.79 -3.68
CA ASN A 48 -5.36 10.07 -4.62
C ASN A 48 -6.43 9.20 -3.92
N ARG A 49 -6.20 8.81 -2.66
CA ARG A 49 -7.17 8.04 -1.86
C ARG A 49 -8.30 8.89 -1.31
N ASN A 50 -8.12 10.22 -1.22
CA ASN A 50 -9.15 11.11 -0.75
C ASN A 50 -10.20 11.38 -1.85
N PRO A 51 -11.48 11.00 -1.65
CA PRO A 51 -12.53 11.14 -2.66
C PRO A 51 -12.85 12.60 -3.02
N LEU A 52 -12.41 13.57 -2.23
CA LEU A 52 -12.58 15.00 -2.52
C LEU A 52 -11.60 15.52 -3.59
N ASN A 53 -10.50 14.80 -3.85
CA ASN A 53 -9.44 15.22 -4.79
C ASN A 53 -9.65 14.69 -6.22
N LEU A 54 -10.85 14.16 -6.55
CA LEU A 54 -11.15 13.51 -7.83
C LEU A 54 -10.99 14.42 -9.08
N LYS A 55 -10.95 15.75 -8.90
CA LYS A 55 -10.83 16.72 -10.00
C LYS A 55 -9.39 17.13 -10.32
N ASP A 56 -8.43 16.86 -9.43
CA ASP A 56 -7.00 17.11 -9.64
C ASP A 56 -6.37 15.86 -10.29
N GLN A 57 -6.80 15.51 -11.50
CA GLN A 57 -6.17 14.45 -12.31
C GLN A 57 -4.85 14.89 -12.96
N ASP A 58 -4.22 15.95 -12.45
CA ASP A 58 -2.89 16.34 -12.89
C ASP A 58 -1.84 15.40 -12.28
N GLN A 59 -1.50 14.35 -13.05
CA GLN A 59 -0.17 13.73 -13.13
C GLN A 59 0.55 13.41 -11.79
N LYS A 60 -0.18 13.01 -10.75
CA LYS A 60 0.45 12.56 -9.49
C LYS A 60 0.70 11.06 -9.52
N THR A 61 1.98 10.70 -9.65
CA THR A 61 2.46 9.31 -9.54
C THR A 61 2.15 8.75 -8.14
N GLY A 62 1.28 7.76 -8.03
CA GLY A 62 0.89 7.18 -6.75
C GLY A 62 -0.10 6.02 -6.91
N PHE A 63 -0.46 5.36 -5.81
CA PHE A 63 -1.48 4.32 -5.83
C PHE A 63 -2.88 4.90 -6.07
N SER A 64 -3.68 4.16 -6.83
CA SER A 64 -5.14 4.33 -6.87
C SER A 64 -5.78 3.76 -5.61
N SER A 65 -7.01 4.17 -5.30
CA SER A 65 -7.78 3.85 -4.08
C SER A 65 -8.22 2.39 -3.89
N ASN A 66 -7.55 1.41 -4.51
CA ASN A 66 -7.87 0.00 -4.36
C ASN A 66 -7.41 -0.56 -2.98
N SER A 67 -8.01 -1.67 -2.53
CA SER A 67 -7.71 -2.26 -1.21
C SER A 67 -6.31 -2.91 -1.13
N GLU A 68 -5.79 -3.42 -2.25
CA GLU A 68 -4.50 -4.11 -2.30
C GLU A 68 -3.32 -3.15 -2.09
N THR A 69 -3.45 -1.89 -2.52
CA THR A 69 -2.39 -0.89 -2.37
C THR A 69 -2.19 -0.41 -0.93
N ILE A 70 -3.15 -0.66 -0.03
CA ILE A 70 -3.05 -0.29 1.39
C ILE A 70 -1.92 -1.06 2.08
N ALA A 71 -1.86 -2.37 1.85
CA ALA A 71 -0.82 -3.23 2.41
C ALA A 71 0.56 -2.84 1.87
N VAL A 72 0.64 -2.51 0.57
CA VAL A 72 1.88 -2.06 -0.07
C VAL A 72 2.30 -0.69 0.46
N ALA A 73 1.38 0.26 0.62
CA ALA A 73 1.68 1.57 1.21
C ALA A 73 2.23 1.45 2.64
N SER A 74 1.68 0.54 3.46
CA SER A 74 2.21 0.22 4.79
C SER A 74 3.66 -0.31 4.72
N GLN A 75 3.97 -1.17 3.75
CA GLN A 75 5.33 -1.64 3.52
C GLN A 75 6.27 -0.50 3.09
N LEU A 76 5.85 0.38 2.18
CA LEU A 76 6.65 1.54 1.74
C LEU A 76 6.95 2.50 2.90
N LYS A 77 5.98 2.75 3.80
CA LYS A 77 6.21 3.56 5.01
C LYS A 77 7.25 2.94 5.94
N ARG A 78 7.28 1.60 6.08
CA ARG A 78 8.34 0.90 6.83
C ARG A 78 9.72 1.06 6.17
N ILE A 79 9.79 0.98 4.84
CA ILE A 79 11.04 1.19 4.10
C ILE A 79 11.53 2.63 4.26
N GLN A 80 10.67 3.62 4.06
CA GLN A 80 10.99 5.04 4.28
C GLN A 80 11.52 5.28 5.70
N ARG A 81 10.91 4.65 6.72
CA ARG A 81 11.37 4.71 8.10
C ARG A 81 12.77 4.11 8.28
N SER A 82 13.04 2.97 7.66
CA SER A 82 14.36 2.34 7.64
C SER A 82 15.41 3.23 6.97
N LEU A 83 15.07 3.91 5.88
CA LEU A 83 15.97 4.88 5.20
C LEU A 83 16.26 6.11 6.08
N ARG A 84 15.45 6.38 7.10
CA ARG A 84 15.71 7.44 8.09
C ARG A 84 16.47 6.95 9.32
N GLY A 85 16.85 5.66 9.39
CA GLY A 85 17.51 5.06 10.56
C GLY A 85 16.61 4.91 11.78
N LEU A 86 15.28 4.99 11.59
CA LEU A 86 14.31 4.86 12.66
C LEU A 86 13.96 3.37 12.88
N PRO A 87 13.66 2.95 14.13
CA PRO A 87 13.33 1.55 14.41
C PRO A 87 12.05 1.12 13.67
N PRO A 88 11.84 -0.17 13.39
CA PRO A 88 10.63 -0.64 12.70
C PRO A 88 9.35 -0.28 13.49
N LEU A 89 8.25 -0.04 12.80
CA LEU A 89 6.93 0.09 13.42
C LEU A 89 6.58 -1.27 14.05
N SER A 90 6.30 -1.29 15.36
CA SER A 90 5.81 -2.48 16.05
C SER A 90 4.58 -3.02 15.30
N THR A 91 4.64 -4.28 14.87
CA THR A 91 3.55 -4.96 14.18
C THR A 91 2.43 -5.25 15.18
N SER A 92 1.64 -4.25 15.51
CA SER A 92 0.43 -4.40 16.34
C SER A 92 -0.78 -3.89 15.60
N GLU A 93 -1.09 -4.56 14.49
CA GLU A 93 -2.44 -4.58 13.93
C GLU A 93 -2.79 -6.05 13.69
N ALA A 94 -3.00 -6.79 14.79
CA ALA A 94 -3.88 -7.94 14.72
C ALA A 94 -5.30 -7.36 14.53
N PRO A 95 -6.10 -7.86 13.57
CA PRO A 95 -7.49 -7.44 13.46
C PRO A 95 -8.20 -7.75 14.78
N GLU A 96 -8.74 -6.71 15.42
CA GLU A 96 -9.58 -6.78 16.62
C GLU A 96 -10.70 -7.81 16.39
N THR A 97 -10.51 -9.04 16.86
CA THR A 97 -11.62 -9.98 17.05
C THR A 97 -12.43 -9.44 18.22
N MET A 98 -13.50 -8.70 17.92
CA MET A 98 -14.55 -8.38 18.90
C MET A 98 -15.09 -9.69 19.49
N ASN A 99 -14.64 -10.02 20.69
CA ASN A 99 -15.15 -11.14 21.46
C ASN A 99 -16.37 -10.61 22.24
N ASN A 100 -17.55 -10.63 21.63
CA ASN A 100 -18.80 -10.42 22.34
C ASN A 100 -19.08 -11.67 23.20
N GLY A 101 -18.59 -11.64 24.44
CA GLY A 101 -19.02 -12.57 25.48
C GLY A 101 -20.40 -12.18 25.98
N GLU A 102 -21.46 -12.73 25.37
CA GLU A 102 -22.76 -12.83 26.02
C GLU A 102 -22.67 -13.87 27.13
N GLU A 103 -22.51 -13.43 28.38
CA GLU A 103 -22.80 -14.25 29.55
C GLU A 103 -24.31 -14.48 29.66
N ALA A 104 -24.79 -15.60 29.12
CA ALA A 104 -26.06 -16.17 29.54
C ALA A 104 -25.83 -16.91 30.87
N LYS A 105 -26.34 -16.35 31.98
CA LYS A 105 -26.54 -17.09 33.23
C LYS A 105 -28.04 -17.36 33.46
N GLN A 106 -28.23 -18.58 33.93
CA GLN A 106 -29.44 -19.36 34.22
C GLN A 106 -30.47 -18.67 35.10
#